data_AF-G0QWH6-F1
#
_entry.id   AF-G0QWH6-F1
#
_cell.length_a   1.000
_cell.length_b   1.000
_cell.length_c   1.000
_cell.angle_alpha   90.00
_cell.angle_beta   90.00
_cell.angle_gamma   90.00
#
_symmetry.space_group_name_H-M   'P 1'
#
loop_
_entity.id
_entity.type
_entity.pdbx_description
1 polymer ?
#
loop_
_entity_poly.entity_id
_entity_poly.type
_entity_poly.pdbx_seq_one_letter_code
_entity_poly.pdbx_strand_id
1 'polypeptide(L)'
;MPEQTIKKIEQLESSQPFFDRLIFFDPDIMASLPPILNFFDPVVEQGKVGCDKFDLYFFKNFNSSINLYLIQKNKQINSYCPSINSSCKISKCNRINKKKKIFLIGKCSFHIIKTQKLKFYRLFLYNLFNIPIIITMIWSIRRTMVEESVKSSSFLWVPSLVNIDPYFILPTLAIAGYYMNMQRFITPENKHTIISKIRGYIQILIILWLPLLSNWPAAIQWYVLNNAIYSLIQISLLIHPKFVSFVQPKMLLYQFLLKCVEYDKVQSETLIESINTGEESFKDKCIKEEVLVQQMEQMLKKLNAEAIDEQLKEANELSINDLKF
;
A
#
# COMPACT_ATOMS: atom_id res chain seq x y z
N MET A 1 31.19 29.61 16.48
CA MET A 1 31.78 28.26 16.35
C MET A 1 33.27 28.43 16.09
N PRO A 2 34.15 27.67 16.76
CA PRO A 2 35.59 27.78 16.53
C PRO A 2 35.97 27.25 15.13
N GLU A 3 36.91 27.90 14.44
CA GLU A 3 37.34 27.58 13.05
C GLU A 3 37.71 26.11 12.84
N GLN A 4 38.18 25.42 13.88
CA GLN A 4 38.51 23.99 13.84
C GLN A 4 37.29 23.11 13.58
N THR A 5 36.11 23.49 14.09
CA THR A 5 34.86 22.76 13.84
C THR A 5 34.45 22.89 12.38
N ILE A 6 34.62 24.08 11.80
CA ILE A 6 34.28 24.35 10.40
C ILE A 6 35.18 23.54 9.45
N LYS A 7 36.51 23.52 9.67
CA LYS A 7 37.43 22.71 8.85
C LYS A 7 37.16 21.21 8.95
N LYS A 8 36.76 20.73 10.13
CA LYS A 8 36.40 19.32 10.34
C LYS A 8 35.10 18.96 9.63
N ILE A 9 34.13 19.88 9.62
CA ILE A 9 32.88 19.75 8.85
C ILE A 9 33.19 19.73 7.35
N GLU A 10 34.02 20.64 6.82
CA GLU A 10 34.38 20.66 5.40
C GLU A 10 35.12 19.39 4.95
N GLN A 11 36.02 18.86 5.79
CA GLN A 11 36.68 17.58 5.50
C GLN A 11 35.69 16.42 5.50
N LEU A 12 34.78 16.34 6.47
CA LEU A 12 33.74 15.32 6.52
C LEU A 12 32.79 15.42 5.32
N GLU A 13 32.34 16.63 4.98
CA GLU A 13 31.53 16.91 3.81
C GLU A 13 32.21 16.49 2.51
N SER A 14 33.53 16.72 2.38
CA SER A 14 34.27 16.32 1.17
C SER A 14 34.37 14.80 0.99
N SER A 15 34.42 14.05 2.09
CA SER A 15 34.58 12.59 2.11
C SER A 15 33.27 11.82 1.94
N GLN A 16 32.14 12.45 2.26
CA GLN A 16 30.84 11.79 2.19
C GLN A 16 30.27 11.80 0.75
N PRO A 17 29.60 10.71 0.34
CA PRO A 17 28.90 10.67 -0.94
C PRO A 17 27.84 11.78 -0.98
N PHE A 18 27.63 12.38 -2.16
CA PHE A 18 26.75 13.55 -2.37
C PHE A 18 25.36 13.44 -1.72
N PHE A 19 24.80 12.23 -1.68
CA PHE A 19 23.48 12.00 -1.08
C PHE A 19 23.46 12.00 0.44
N ASP A 20 24.58 11.71 1.12
CA ASP A 20 24.68 11.90 2.57
C ASP A 20 24.70 13.39 2.93
N ARG A 21 25.14 14.26 2.01
CA ARG A 21 25.10 15.72 2.20
C ARG A 21 23.71 16.32 1.98
N LEU A 22 22.93 15.74 1.06
CA LEU A 22 21.58 16.22 0.73
C LEU A 22 20.56 15.97 1.84
N ILE A 23 20.84 15.03 2.73
CA ILE A 23 19.93 14.65 3.80
C ILE A 23 20.64 14.88 5.12
N PHE A 24 20.26 15.96 5.84
CA PHE A 24 20.82 16.41 7.12
C PHE A 24 20.67 15.36 8.24
N PHE A 25 21.37 14.22 8.16
CA PHE A 25 21.28 13.11 9.12
C PHE A 25 22.67 12.62 9.54
N ASP A 26 23.61 13.55 9.73
CA ASP A 26 24.91 13.21 10.31
C ASP A 26 24.72 12.91 11.81
N PRO A 27 25.18 11.75 12.34
CA PRO A 27 24.97 11.36 13.73
C PRO A 27 25.50 12.41 14.71
N ASP A 28 26.62 13.04 14.37
CA ASP A 28 27.28 14.06 15.19
C ASP A 28 26.50 15.39 15.20
N ILE A 29 25.92 15.78 14.07
CA ILE A 29 25.02 16.95 13.99
C ILE A 29 23.73 16.66 14.76
N MET A 30 23.24 15.42 14.72
CA MET A 30 22.02 14.99 15.41
C MET A 30 22.20 14.93 16.93
N ALA A 31 23.36 14.53 17.43
CA ALA A 31 23.69 14.59 18.85
C ALA A 31 23.67 16.02 19.42
N SER A 32 23.74 17.03 18.55
CA SER A 32 23.65 18.45 18.89
C SER A 32 22.25 19.06 18.74
N LEU A 33 21.23 18.26 18.38
CA LEU A 33 19.86 18.76 18.19
C LEU A 33 19.20 19.22 19.49
N PRO A 34 18.27 20.20 19.41
CA PRO A 34 17.55 20.70 20.57
C PRO A 34 16.68 19.61 21.24
N PRO A 35 16.46 19.68 22.56
CA PRO A 35 15.82 18.61 23.36
C PRO A 35 14.45 18.14 22.87
N ILE A 36 13.69 18.98 22.16
CA ILE A 36 12.39 18.62 21.58
C ILE A 36 12.52 17.52 20.52
N LEU A 37 13.64 17.45 19.81
CA LEU A 37 13.90 16.43 18.80
C LEU A 37 14.49 15.13 19.39
N ASN A 38 14.96 15.15 20.64
CA ASN A 38 15.41 13.95 21.35
C ASN A 38 14.26 12.97 21.63
N PHE A 39 13.00 13.41 21.54
CA PHE A 39 11.85 12.49 21.58
C PHE A 39 11.87 11.46 20.45
N PHE A 40 12.46 11.83 19.30
CA PHE A 40 12.58 10.92 18.17
C PHE A 40 13.77 9.99 18.30
N ASP A 41 14.73 10.26 19.21
CA ASP A 41 15.88 9.40 19.41
C ASP A 41 15.42 8.05 19.94
N PRO A 42 15.42 6.98 19.11
CA PRO A 42 15.14 5.67 19.63
C PRO A 42 16.27 5.40 20.62
N VAL A 43 15.95 5.43 21.90
CA VAL A 43 16.88 5.15 22.98
C VAL A 43 17.38 3.72 22.75
N VAL A 44 18.49 3.62 22.00
CA VAL A 44 19.35 2.45 21.98
C VAL A 44 20.07 2.52 23.31
N GLU A 45 19.33 2.16 24.37
CA GLU A 45 19.90 1.92 25.67
C GLU A 45 21.01 0.89 25.47
N GLN A 46 22.24 1.35 25.72
CA GLN A 46 23.46 0.60 25.53
C GLN A 46 23.37 -0.73 26.29
N GLY A 47 23.24 -1.84 25.58
CA GLY A 47 23.53 -3.16 26.15
C GLY A 47 22.64 -4.29 25.68
N LYS A 48 23.18 -5.10 24.77
CA LYS A 48 22.81 -6.52 24.55
C LYS A 48 21.45 -6.81 23.90
N VAL A 49 21.02 -6.01 22.93
CA VAL A 49 20.12 -6.56 21.91
C VAL A 49 21.00 -7.23 20.85
N GLY A 50 21.33 -8.50 21.06
CA GLY A 50 22.07 -9.29 20.07
C GLY A 50 21.35 -9.29 18.72
N CYS A 51 22.10 -9.36 17.62
CA CYS A 51 21.59 -9.37 16.24
C CYS A 51 20.36 -10.28 16.05
N ASP A 52 20.32 -11.44 16.70
CA ASP A 52 19.22 -12.40 16.60
C ASP A 52 17.86 -11.86 17.11
N LYS A 53 17.88 -10.86 18.00
CA LYS A 53 16.67 -10.21 18.53
C LYS A 53 16.25 -8.99 17.72
N PHE A 54 17.14 -8.44 16.89
CA PHE A 54 16.84 -7.29 16.05
C PHE A 54 15.74 -7.65 15.05
N ASP A 55 15.84 -8.82 14.42
CA ASP A 55 14.81 -9.36 13.53
C ASP A 55 13.47 -9.53 14.25
N LEU A 56 13.46 -10.09 15.47
CA LEU A 56 12.22 -10.39 16.19
C LEU A 56 11.44 -9.15 16.66
N TYR A 57 12.14 -8.07 17.04
CA TYR A 57 11.50 -6.81 17.44
C TYR A 57 10.96 -6.02 16.24
N PHE A 58 11.68 -6.08 15.12
CA PHE A 58 11.26 -5.50 13.84
C PHE A 58 10.00 -6.17 13.29
N PHE A 59 9.93 -7.50 13.34
CA PHE A 59 8.82 -8.29 12.81
C PHE A 59 7.54 -8.16 13.64
N LYS A 60 7.64 -7.99 14.97
CA LYS A 60 6.48 -8.02 15.86
C LYS A 60 5.69 -6.70 15.91
N ASN A 61 6.36 -5.57 15.68
CA ASN A 61 5.76 -4.24 15.82
C ASN A 61 5.35 -3.58 14.50
N PHE A 62 5.77 -4.12 13.35
CA PHE A 62 5.48 -3.50 12.05
C PHE A 62 4.07 -3.86 11.53
N ASN A 63 3.09 -3.12 12.04
CA ASN A 63 2.07 -2.49 11.20
C ASN A 63 1.00 -3.35 10.48
N SER A 64 0.65 -4.53 11.02
CA SER A 64 -0.41 -5.37 10.42
C SER A 64 -1.81 -4.71 10.50
N SER A 65 -2.17 -4.11 11.63
CA SER A 65 -3.58 -3.76 11.89
C SER A 65 -4.05 -2.44 11.25
N ILE A 66 -3.17 -1.44 11.10
CA ILE A 66 -3.54 -0.11 10.62
C ILE A 66 -3.67 -0.07 9.08
N ASN A 67 -2.82 -0.81 8.38
CA ASN A 67 -2.84 -0.91 6.92
C ASN A 67 -4.12 -1.56 6.39
N LEU A 68 -4.58 -2.65 7.03
CA LEU A 68 -5.74 -3.42 6.58
C LEU A 68 -7.04 -2.61 6.65
N TYR A 69 -7.27 -1.91 7.75
CA TYR A 69 -8.50 -1.17 8.01
C TYR A 69 -8.68 0.04 7.08
N LEU A 70 -7.60 0.76 6.79
CA LEU A 70 -7.65 1.96 5.94
C LEU A 70 -7.76 1.62 4.45
N ILE A 71 -7.08 0.58 3.99
CA ILE A 71 -7.17 0.12 2.59
C ILE A 71 -8.61 -0.34 2.25
N GLN A 72 -9.29 -1.02 3.18
CA GLN A 72 -10.66 -1.50 2.98
C GLN A 72 -11.69 -0.37 2.82
N LYS A 73 -11.61 0.70 3.62
CA LYS A 73 -12.57 1.82 3.53
C LYS A 73 -12.37 2.71 2.29
N ASN A 74 -11.19 2.67 1.66
CA ASN A 74 -10.92 3.43 0.44
C ASN A 74 -11.50 2.79 -0.83
N LYS A 75 -11.99 1.54 -0.79
CA LYS A 75 -12.66 0.90 -1.94
C LYS A 75 -13.91 1.68 -2.39
N GLN A 76 -14.56 2.40 -1.49
CA GLN A 76 -15.70 3.27 -1.81
C GLN A 76 -15.32 4.38 -2.80
N ILE A 77 -14.05 4.80 -2.89
CA ILE A 77 -13.66 5.88 -3.80
C ILE A 77 -13.70 5.41 -5.26
N ASN A 78 -13.43 4.13 -5.52
CA ASN A 78 -13.45 3.58 -6.87
C ASN A 78 -14.86 3.58 -7.48
N SER A 79 -15.91 3.33 -6.69
CA SER A 79 -17.29 3.31 -7.18
C SER A 79 -17.78 4.67 -7.68
N TYR A 80 -17.17 5.77 -7.23
CA TYR A 80 -17.56 7.14 -7.63
C TYR A 80 -16.66 7.73 -8.74
N CYS A 81 -15.55 7.07 -9.10
CA CYS A 81 -14.72 7.49 -10.22
C CYS A 81 -15.48 7.63 -11.55
N PRO A 82 -16.48 6.77 -11.88
CA PRO A 82 -17.29 6.95 -13.09
C PRO A 82 -18.04 8.28 -13.10
N SER A 83 -18.67 8.69 -11.98
CA SER A 83 -19.43 9.95 -11.90
C SER A 83 -18.53 11.18 -12.09
N ILE A 84 -17.29 11.11 -11.57
CA ILE A 84 -16.27 12.15 -11.79
C ILE A 84 -15.83 12.17 -13.26
N ASN A 85 -15.66 11.00 -13.89
CA ASN A 85 -15.34 10.89 -15.32
C ASN A 85 -16.47 11.44 -16.20
N SER A 86 -17.74 11.17 -15.87
CA SER A 86 -18.91 11.72 -16.56
C SER A 86 -18.92 13.24 -16.49
N SER A 87 -18.62 13.80 -15.31
CA SER A 87 -18.48 15.25 -15.11
C SER A 87 -17.37 15.83 -15.99
N CYS A 88 -16.23 15.14 -16.10
CA CYS A 88 -15.15 15.51 -17.02
C CYS A 88 -15.58 15.45 -18.50
N LYS A 89 -16.37 14.44 -18.91
CA LYS A 89 -16.89 14.29 -20.28
C LYS A 89 -17.85 15.44 -20.64
N ILE A 90 -18.83 15.73 -19.79
CA ILE A 90 -19.78 16.85 -19.99
C ILE A 90 -19.03 18.17 -20.13
N SER A 91 -18.00 18.36 -19.31
CA SER A 91 -17.14 19.53 -19.35
C SER A 91 -16.35 19.65 -20.67
N LYS A 92 -16.04 18.55 -21.36
CA LYS A 92 -15.41 18.54 -22.70
C LYS A 92 -16.33 19.03 -23.81
N CYS A 93 -17.63 18.81 -23.69
CA CYS A 93 -18.61 19.26 -24.69
C CYS A 93 -18.90 20.78 -24.59
N ASN A 94 -18.60 21.41 -23.45
CA ASN A 94 -18.86 22.84 -23.25
C ASN A 94 -17.74 23.74 -23.79
N ARG A 95 -18.11 24.78 -24.57
CA ARG A 95 -17.22 25.84 -25.11
C ARG A 95 -16.76 26.87 -24.06
N ILE A 96 -16.57 26.46 -22.82
CA ILE A 96 -16.18 27.35 -21.71
C ILE A 96 -14.65 27.48 -21.63
N ASN A 97 -14.14 28.65 -21.22
CA ASN A 97 -12.73 28.88 -20.94
C ASN A 97 -12.11 27.81 -20.02
N LYS A 98 -10.88 27.37 -20.34
CA LYS A 98 -10.15 26.29 -19.63
C LYS A 98 -10.07 26.48 -18.11
N LYS A 99 -9.84 27.70 -17.62
CA LYS A 99 -9.77 27.99 -16.17
C LYS A 99 -11.13 27.78 -15.47
N LYS A 100 -12.22 28.34 -16.04
CA LYS A 100 -13.59 28.17 -15.53
C LYS A 100 -14.01 26.69 -15.57
N LYS A 101 -13.57 25.97 -16.59
CA LYS A 101 -13.82 24.54 -16.76
C LYS A 101 -13.23 23.70 -15.62
N ILE A 102 -11.95 23.90 -15.29
CA ILE A 102 -11.27 23.21 -14.18
C ILE A 102 -11.95 23.56 -12.86
N PHE A 103 -12.31 24.83 -12.65
CA PHE A 103 -13.01 25.27 -11.45
C PHE A 103 -14.38 24.58 -11.28
N LEU A 104 -15.18 24.49 -12.35
CA LEU A 104 -16.47 23.79 -12.34
C LEU A 104 -16.30 22.29 -12.04
N ILE A 105 -15.34 21.61 -12.69
CA ILE A 105 -15.05 20.19 -12.42
C ILE A 105 -14.64 20.01 -10.95
N GLY A 106 -13.78 20.88 -10.42
CA GLY A 106 -13.37 20.86 -9.02
C GLY A 106 -14.54 21.03 -8.06
N LYS A 107 -15.42 22.02 -8.33
CA LYS A 107 -16.63 22.28 -7.52
C LYS A 107 -17.60 21.09 -7.55
N CYS A 108 -17.85 20.51 -8.72
CA CYS A 108 -18.69 19.32 -8.86
C CYS A 108 -18.08 18.11 -8.13
N SER A 109 -16.79 17.87 -8.30
CA SER A 109 -16.08 16.77 -7.62
C SER A 109 -16.14 16.94 -6.10
N PHE A 110 -15.91 18.15 -5.60
CA PHE A 110 -16.02 18.46 -4.18
C PHE A 110 -17.44 18.26 -3.64
N HIS A 111 -18.46 18.66 -4.41
CA HIS A 111 -19.86 18.45 -4.04
C HIS A 111 -20.22 16.95 -3.98
N ILE A 112 -19.76 16.15 -4.95
CA ILE A 112 -19.93 14.69 -4.95
C ILE A 112 -19.24 14.08 -3.71
N ILE A 113 -18.00 14.49 -3.41
CA ILE A 113 -17.27 14.00 -2.24
C ILE A 113 -18.01 14.35 -0.93
N LYS A 114 -18.53 15.58 -0.83
CA LYS A 114 -19.26 16.06 0.35
C LYS A 114 -20.60 15.34 0.54
N THR A 115 -21.38 15.16 -0.53
CA THR A 115 -22.67 14.44 -0.49
C THR A 115 -22.51 12.98 -0.08
N GLN A 116 -21.45 12.33 -0.54
CA GLN A 116 -21.12 10.95 -0.17
C GLN A 116 -20.42 10.81 1.19
N LYS A 117 -20.23 11.92 1.94
CA LYS A 117 -19.52 11.97 3.23
C LYS A 117 -18.13 11.32 3.19
N LEU A 118 -17.46 11.37 2.03
CA LEU A 118 -16.15 10.78 1.83
C LEU A 118 -15.08 11.65 2.49
N LYS A 119 -14.25 11.03 3.34
CA LYS A 119 -13.15 11.69 4.04
C LYS A 119 -11.88 11.61 3.21
N PHE A 120 -11.78 12.43 2.16
CA PHE A 120 -10.67 12.42 1.19
C PHE A 120 -9.28 12.57 1.84
N TYR A 121 -9.19 13.34 2.94
CA TYR A 121 -7.95 13.50 3.70
C TYR A 121 -7.38 12.18 4.20
N ARG A 122 -8.19 11.12 4.41
CA ARG A 122 -7.71 9.81 4.88
C ARG A 122 -6.73 9.15 3.92
N LEU A 123 -6.85 9.41 2.60
CA LEU A 123 -5.89 8.91 1.61
C LEU A 123 -4.50 9.50 1.82
N PHE A 124 -4.42 10.79 2.15
CA PHE A 124 -3.17 11.51 2.35
C PHE A 124 -2.60 11.31 3.75
N LEU A 125 -3.48 11.28 4.76
CA LEU A 125 -3.10 11.15 6.16
C LEU A 125 -2.24 9.90 6.39
N TYR A 126 -2.60 8.80 5.75
CA TYR A 126 -1.84 7.55 5.83
C TYR A 126 -0.41 7.71 5.32
N ASN A 127 -0.24 8.25 4.10
CA ASN A 127 1.08 8.49 3.53
C ASN A 127 1.88 9.50 4.38
N LEU A 128 1.20 10.50 4.92
CA LEU A 128 1.81 11.52 5.78
C LEU A 128 2.34 10.91 7.08
N PHE A 129 1.61 9.99 7.70
CA PHE A 129 2.07 9.28 8.91
C PHE A 129 3.17 8.26 8.62
N ASN A 130 3.20 7.70 7.41
CA ASN A 130 4.23 6.74 7.03
C ASN A 130 5.61 7.39 6.83
N ILE A 131 5.66 8.66 6.39
CA ILE A 131 6.93 9.37 6.15
C ILE A 131 7.79 9.45 7.44
N PRO A 132 7.29 9.92 8.59
CA PRO A 132 8.05 9.91 9.85
C PRO A 132 8.57 8.52 10.24
N ILE A 133 7.75 7.48 10.08
CA ILE A 133 8.13 6.10 10.41
C ILE A 133 9.30 5.62 9.53
N ILE A 134 9.26 5.92 8.24
CA ILE A 134 10.36 5.59 7.34
C ILE A 134 11.63 6.34 7.72
N ILE A 135 11.52 7.64 8.04
CA ILE A 135 12.66 8.47 8.46
C ILE A 135 13.28 7.91 9.74
N THR A 136 12.48 7.62 10.77
CA THR A 136 12.97 7.07 12.03
C THR A 136 13.61 5.70 11.86
N MET A 137 13.07 4.85 10.98
CA MET A 137 13.69 3.54 10.70
C MET A 137 15.00 3.63 9.95
N ILE A 138 15.07 4.46 8.90
CA ILE A 138 16.32 4.71 8.18
C ILE A 138 17.39 5.23 9.14
N TRP A 139 16.99 6.12 10.05
CA TRP A 139 17.90 6.69 11.03
C TRP A 139 18.37 5.66 12.07
N SER A 140 17.45 4.85 12.59
CA SER A 140 17.79 3.75 13.50
C SER A 140 18.80 2.79 12.86
N ILE A 141 18.58 2.40 11.60
CA ILE A 141 19.51 1.53 10.85
C ILE A 141 20.89 2.21 10.74
N ARG A 142 20.95 3.48 10.31
CA ARG A 142 22.22 4.22 10.21
C ARG A 142 22.97 4.28 11.54
N ARG A 143 22.26 4.46 12.66
CA ARG A 143 22.88 4.47 13.98
C ARG A 143 23.47 3.11 14.33
N THR A 144 22.74 2.01 14.08
CA THR A 144 23.25 0.65 14.34
C THR A 144 24.47 0.28 13.50
N MET A 145 24.61 0.87 12.30
CA MET A 145 25.76 0.63 11.42
C MET A 145 27.08 1.21 11.94
N VAL A 146 27.05 2.09 12.96
CA VAL A 146 28.26 2.61 13.60
C VAL A 146 28.96 1.52 14.42
N GLU A 147 28.20 0.55 14.95
CA GLU A 147 28.72 -0.55 15.75
C GLU A 147 29.61 -1.50 14.94
N GLU A 148 30.73 -1.93 15.54
CA GLU A 148 31.70 -2.82 14.88
C GLU A 148 31.15 -4.21 14.57
N SER A 149 30.19 -4.68 15.37
CA SER A 149 29.43 -5.91 15.16
C SER A 149 28.67 -5.90 13.83
N VAL A 150 28.07 -4.77 13.47
CA VAL A 150 27.29 -4.60 12.24
C VAL A 150 28.20 -4.31 11.03
N LYS A 151 29.34 -3.63 11.24
CA LYS A 151 30.33 -3.41 10.18
C LYS A 151 30.92 -4.71 9.64
N SER A 152 31.19 -5.66 10.55
CA SER A 152 31.79 -6.96 10.23
C SER A 152 30.75 -8.02 9.81
N SER A 153 29.46 -7.74 9.96
CA SER A 153 28.43 -8.69 9.58
C SER A 153 28.23 -8.72 8.06
N SER A 154 28.25 -9.95 7.54
CA SER A 154 27.93 -10.26 6.15
C SER A 154 26.56 -10.94 6.10
N PHE A 155 25.82 -10.73 5.01
CA PHE A 155 24.54 -11.38 4.80
C PHE A 155 24.37 -11.77 3.34
N LEU A 156 24.18 -13.07 3.08
CA LEU A 156 24.11 -13.67 1.75
C LEU A 156 25.34 -13.29 0.89
N TRP A 157 25.15 -12.56 -0.21
CA TRP A 157 26.23 -12.13 -1.11
C TRP A 157 26.85 -10.77 -0.73
N VAL A 158 26.31 -10.09 0.29
CA VAL A 158 26.80 -8.79 0.73
C VAL A 158 27.87 -8.98 1.81
N PRO A 159 29.13 -8.59 1.56
CA PRO A 159 30.23 -8.83 2.50
C PRO A 159 30.17 -7.92 3.74
N SER A 160 29.55 -6.74 3.63
CA SER A 160 29.31 -5.85 4.76
C SER A 160 28.02 -5.08 4.55
N LEU A 161 27.14 -5.07 5.55
CA LEU A 161 25.87 -4.35 5.51
C LEU A 161 26.05 -2.81 5.45
N VAL A 162 27.25 -2.33 5.80
CA VAL A 162 27.59 -0.90 5.80
C VAL A 162 27.95 -0.38 4.42
N ASN A 163 28.52 -1.25 3.60
CA ASN A 163 28.91 -0.89 2.24
C ASN A 163 27.70 -0.98 1.30
N ILE A 164 27.87 -0.38 0.13
CA ILE A 164 26.93 -0.51 -0.98
C ILE A 164 26.95 -1.95 -1.49
N ASP A 165 25.80 -2.47 -1.95
CA ASP A 165 25.72 -3.78 -2.60
C ASP A 165 26.59 -3.81 -3.88
N PRO A 166 27.67 -4.62 -3.93
CA PRO A 166 28.59 -4.64 -5.06
C PRO A 166 27.94 -5.15 -6.36
N TYR A 167 26.85 -5.92 -6.27
CA TYR A 167 26.20 -6.51 -7.43
C TYR A 167 24.90 -5.82 -7.83
N PHE A 168 24.45 -4.79 -7.08
CA PHE A 168 23.18 -4.09 -7.32
C PHE A 168 21.94 -4.99 -7.38
N ILE A 169 21.99 -6.18 -6.77
CA ILE A 169 20.90 -7.14 -6.75
C ILE A 169 19.80 -6.64 -5.81
N LEU A 170 20.19 -6.18 -4.61
CA LEU A 170 19.27 -5.67 -3.59
C LEU A 170 18.40 -4.49 -4.05
N PRO A 171 18.98 -3.39 -4.55
CA PRO A 171 18.17 -2.24 -4.97
C PRO A 171 17.25 -2.59 -6.15
N THR A 172 17.70 -3.49 -7.04
CA THR A 172 16.88 -4.00 -8.16
C THR A 172 15.69 -4.81 -7.67
N LEU A 173 15.90 -5.76 -6.74
CA LEU A 173 14.83 -6.57 -6.16
C LEU A 173 13.84 -5.71 -5.38
N ALA A 174 14.34 -4.73 -4.61
CA ALA A 174 13.50 -3.81 -3.86
C ALA A 174 12.55 -3.03 -4.79
N ILE A 175 13.09 -2.49 -5.88
CA ILE A 175 12.33 -1.74 -6.88
C ILE A 175 11.36 -2.63 -7.64
N ALA A 176 11.76 -3.85 -8.02
CA ALA A 176 10.86 -4.83 -8.60
C ALA A 176 9.69 -5.15 -7.65
N GLY A 177 9.96 -5.28 -6.35
CA GLY A 177 8.93 -5.48 -5.31
C GLY A 177 7.93 -4.33 -5.25
N TYR A 178 8.39 -3.08 -5.18
CA TYR A 178 7.50 -1.91 -5.19
C TYR A 178 6.75 -1.74 -6.52
N TYR A 179 7.40 -2.04 -7.64
CA TYR A 179 6.76 -2.03 -8.95
C TYR A 179 5.62 -3.05 -9.01
N MET A 180 5.84 -4.28 -8.55
CA MET A 180 4.81 -5.32 -8.45
C MET A 180 3.67 -4.92 -7.52
N ASN A 181 3.96 -4.31 -6.37
CA ASN A 181 2.95 -3.78 -5.46
C ASN A 181 2.04 -2.77 -6.18
N MET A 182 2.61 -1.82 -6.91
CA MET A 182 1.83 -0.83 -7.65
C MET A 182 1.05 -1.43 -8.82
N GLN A 183 1.66 -2.37 -9.56
CA GLN A 183 1.04 -3.02 -10.72
C GLN A 183 -0.23 -3.80 -10.32
N ARG A 184 -0.23 -4.46 -9.15
CA ARG A 184 -1.41 -5.19 -8.64
C ARG A 184 -2.64 -4.31 -8.42
N PHE A 185 -2.45 -3.00 -8.23
CA PHE A 185 -3.57 -2.07 -8.10
C PHE A 185 -4.08 -1.52 -9.44
N ILE A 186 -3.42 -1.81 -10.56
CA ILE A 186 -3.85 -1.44 -11.91
C ILE A 186 -4.62 -2.62 -12.51
N THR A 187 -5.94 -2.62 -12.32
CA THR A 187 -6.83 -3.59 -12.99
C THR A 187 -7.18 -3.10 -14.40
N PRO A 188 -7.45 -3.99 -15.38
CA PRO A 188 -7.85 -3.60 -16.73
C PRO A 188 -9.07 -2.66 -16.74
N GLU A 189 -10.03 -2.91 -15.85
CA GLU A 189 -11.22 -2.08 -15.64
C GLU A 189 -10.89 -0.64 -15.24
N ASN A 190 -9.84 -0.44 -14.43
CA ASN A 190 -9.46 0.88 -13.92
C ASN A 190 -8.39 1.57 -14.77
N LYS A 191 -7.87 0.93 -15.82
CA LYS A 191 -6.74 1.43 -16.62
C LYS A 191 -6.96 2.83 -17.20
N HIS A 192 -8.20 3.16 -17.55
CA HIS A 192 -8.56 4.45 -18.15
C HIS A 192 -8.74 5.58 -17.12
N THR A 193 -8.75 5.27 -15.82
CA THR A 193 -8.95 6.26 -14.76
C THR A 193 -7.74 7.17 -14.58
N ILE A 194 -7.98 8.40 -14.13
CA ILE A 194 -6.92 9.36 -13.78
C ILE A 194 -5.99 8.77 -12.70
N ILE A 195 -6.55 8.04 -11.75
CA ILE A 195 -5.81 7.37 -10.67
C ILE A 195 -4.83 6.36 -11.24
N SER A 196 -5.24 5.54 -12.22
CA SER A 196 -4.34 4.58 -12.88
C SER A 196 -3.21 5.28 -13.65
N LYS A 197 -3.47 6.43 -14.27
CA LYS A 197 -2.43 7.21 -14.95
C LYS A 197 -1.41 7.78 -13.95
N ILE A 198 -1.89 8.33 -12.83
CA ILE A 198 -1.02 8.82 -11.74
C ILE A 198 -0.15 7.67 -11.22
N ARG A 199 -0.72 6.48 -11.01
CA ARG A 199 0.04 5.28 -10.61
C ARG A 199 1.10 4.91 -11.65
N GLY A 200 0.78 4.98 -12.94
CA GLY A 200 1.76 4.76 -14.01
C GLY A 200 2.96 5.72 -13.94
N TYR A 201 2.71 7.01 -13.67
CA TYR A 201 3.81 7.97 -13.46
C TYR A 201 4.61 7.67 -12.20
N ILE A 202 3.96 7.24 -11.12
CA ILE A 202 4.64 6.81 -9.88
C ILE A 202 5.51 5.57 -10.14
N GLN A 203 5.08 4.63 -10.97
CA GLN A 203 5.90 3.47 -11.36
C GLN A 203 7.19 3.89 -12.07
N ILE A 204 7.10 4.88 -12.96
CA ILE A 204 8.29 5.46 -13.61
C ILE A 204 9.19 6.13 -12.56
N LEU A 205 8.61 6.87 -11.62
CA LEU A 205 9.36 7.48 -10.52
C LEU A 205 10.09 6.44 -9.65
N ILE A 206 9.47 5.29 -9.40
CA ILE A 206 10.08 4.16 -8.66
C ILE A 206 11.27 3.59 -9.43
N ILE A 207 11.21 3.50 -10.77
CA ILE A 207 12.34 3.06 -11.58
C ILE A 207 13.47 4.11 -11.56
N LEU A 208 13.12 5.40 -11.66
CA LEU A 208 14.09 6.50 -11.54
C LEU A 208 14.73 6.60 -10.15
N TRP A 209 14.15 5.95 -9.15
CA TRP A 209 14.68 5.87 -7.79
C TRP A 209 15.82 4.83 -7.65
N LEU A 210 16.03 3.96 -8.63
CA LEU A 210 17.10 2.94 -8.64
C LEU A 210 18.51 3.50 -8.40
N PRO A 211 19.01 4.51 -9.14
CA PRO A 211 20.33 5.07 -8.87
C PRO A 211 20.44 5.69 -7.48
N LEU A 212 19.34 6.21 -6.93
CA LEU A 212 19.36 6.75 -5.57
C LEU A 212 19.52 5.63 -4.54
N LEU A 213 18.70 4.58 -4.65
CA LEU A 213 18.74 3.43 -3.75
C LEU A 213 20.06 2.65 -3.86
N SER A 214 20.66 2.61 -5.05
CA SER A 214 21.93 1.93 -5.31
C SER A 214 23.11 2.59 -4.59
N ASN A 215 23.03 3.89 -4.28
CA ASN A 215 24.07 4.57 -3.51
C ASN A 215 23.87 4.44 -1.99
N TRP A 216 22.78 3.83 -1.55
CA TRP A 216 22.51 3.66 -0.13
C TRP A 216 23.19 2.39 0.41
N PRO A 217 23.53 2.36 1.71
CA PRO A 217 24.05 1.16 2.35
C PRO A 217 23.14 -0.06 2.22
N ALA A 218 23.74 -1.25 2.08
CA ALA A 218 23.00 -2.49 1.89
C ALA A 218 22.00 -2.80 3.01
N ALA A 219 22.28 -2.42 4.26
CA ALA A 219 21.34 -2.54 5.38
C ALA A 219 19.99 -1.85 5.10
N ILE A 220 20.03 -0.65 4.53
CA ILE A 220 18.83 0.12 4.20
C ILE A 220 18.12 -0.52 3.00
N GLN A 221 18.88 -0.98 2.01
CA GLN A 221 18.31 -1.68 0.84
C GLN A 221 17.56 -2.95 1.26
N TRP A 222 18.10 -3.71 2.22
CA TRP A 222 17.42 -4.86 2.84
C TRP A 222 16.12 -4.49 3.52
N TYR A 223 16.11 -3.41 4.31
CA TYR A 223 14.89 -2.90 4.93
C TYR A 223 13.82 -2.57 3.87
N VAL A 224 14.21 -1.84 2.83
CA VAL A 224 13.32 -1.43 1.74
C VAL A 224 12.77 -2.66 0.98
N LEU A 225 13.61 -3.67 0.71
CA LEU A 225 13.21 -4.93 0.10
C LEU A 225 12.20 -5.69 0.97
N ASN A 226 12.50 -5.87 2.26
CA ASN A 226 11.61 -6.56 3.18
C ASN A 226 10.25 -5.87 3.28
N ASN A 227 10.23 -4.53 3.37
CA ASN A 227 8.98 -3.78 3.38
C ASN A 227 8.14 -3.99 2.10
N ALA A 228 8.80 -4.10 0.94
CA ALA A 228 8.14 -4.42 -0.32
C ALA A 228 7.54 -5.84 -0.31
N ILE A 229 8.29 -6.83 0.21
CA ILE A 229 7.84 -8.22 0.34
C ILE A 229 6.65 -8.32 1.30
N TYR A 230 6.72 -7.68 2.47
CA TYR A 230 5.60 -7.64 3.41
C TYR A 230 4.36 -7.04 2.79
N SER A 231 4.50 -5.94 2.06
CA SER A 231 3.39 -5.32 1.34
C SER A 231 2.78 -6.30 0.31
N LEU A 232 3.61 -7.05 -0.41
CA LEU A 232 3.13 -8.05 -1.38
C LEU A 232 2.38 -9.20 -0.71
N ILE A 233 2.92 -9.72 0.40
CA ILE A 233 2.30 -10.80 1.17
C ILE A 233 0.98 -10.30 1.75
N GLN A 234 0.97 -9.12 2.37
CA GLN A 234 -0.22 -8.50 2.94
C GLN A 234 -1.32 -8.32 1.91
N ILE A 235 -0.99 -7.76 0.74
CA ILE A 235 -1.95 -7.56 -0.35
C ILE A 235 -2.44 -8.91 -0.89
N SER A 236 -1.56 -9.90 -1.05
CA SER A 236 -1.93 -11.23 -1.53
C SER A 236 -2.89 -11.94 -0.56
N LEU A 237 -2.63 -11.85 0.74
CA LEU A 237 -3.52 -12.36 1.78
C LEU A 237 -4.87 -11.65 1.76
N LEU A 238 -4.88 -10.32 1.64
CA LEU A 238 -6.11 -9.51 1.56
C LEU A 238 -6.98 -9.79 0.33
N ILE A 239 -6.38 -10.28 -0.76
CA ILE A 239 -7.10 -10.64 -1.98
C ILE A 239 -7.63 -12.07 -1.88
N HIS A 240 -6.99 -12.94 -1.10
CA HIS A 240 -7.36 -14.33 -1.01
C HIS A 240 -8.74 -14.50 -0.34
N PRO A 241 -9.74 -15.09 -1.03
CA PRO A 241 -11.12 -15.10 -0.56
C PRO A 241 -11.29 -15.84 0.77
N LYS A 242 -10.55 -16.94 0.99
CA LYS A 242 -10.61 -17.68 2.26
C LYS A 242 -10.08 -16.87 3.45
N PHE A 243 -9.11 -15.98 3.22
CA PHE A 243 -8.59 -15.13 4.29
C PHE A 243 -9.58 -14.00 4.57
N VAL A 244 -10.18 -13.43 3.53
CA VAL A 244 -11.23 -12.41 3.67
C VAL A 244 -12.48 -12.98 4.36
N SER A 245 -12.89 -14.20 4.04
CA SER A 245 -14.02 -14.85 4.72
C SER A 245 -13.75 -15.05 6.21
N PHE A 246 -12.51 -15.44 6.55
CA PHE A 246 -12.09 -15.62 7.93
C PHE A 246 -12.08 -14.31 8.73
N VAL A 247 -11.48 -13.25 8.17
CA VAL A 247 -11.35 -11.96 8.88
C VAL A 247 -12.66 -11.17 8.91
N GLN A 248 -13.41 -11.18 7.79
CA GLN A 248 -14.62 -10.39 7.65
C GLN A 248 -15.58 -10.99 6.60
N PRO A 249 -16.42 -11.98 6.98
CA PRO A 249 -17.27 -12.73 6.04
C PRO A 249 -18.26 -11.83 5.29
N LYS A 250 -18.77 -10.78 5.96
CA LYS A 250 -19.64 -9.76 5.34
C LYS A 250 -18.97 -9.07 4.16
N MET A 251 -17.66 -8.83 4.20
CA MET A 251 -16.95 -8.15 3.11
C MET A 251 -16.82 -9.05 1.87
N LEU A 252 -16.70 -10.36 2.04
CA LEU A 252 -16.70 -11.29 0.91
C LEU A 252 -18.04 -11.26 0.19
N LEU A 253 -19.15 -11.28 0.94
CA LEU A 253 -20.50 -11.13 0.39
C LEU A 253 -20.62 -9.84 -0.43
N TYR A 254 -20.17 -8.70 0.12
CA TYR A 254 -20.19 -7.43 -0.61
C TYR A 254 -19.34 -7.45 -1.89
N GLN A 255 -18.13 -8.05 -1.86
CA GLN A 255 -17.29 -8.14 -3.05
C GLN A 255 -17.93 -9.03 -4.13
N PHE A 256 -18.58 -10.11 -3.72
CA PHE A 256 -19.32 -10.98 -4.63
C PHE A 256 -20.51 -10.25 -5.24
N LEU A 257 -21.31 -9.56 -4.42
CA LEU A 257 -22.44 -8.74 -4.87
C LEU A 257 -22.00 -7.65 -5.85
N LEU A 258 -20.92 -6.93 -5.54
CA LEU A 258 -20.36 -5.90 -6.43
C LEU A 258 -19.90 -6.50 -7.76
N LYS A 259 -19.23 -7.65 -7.76
CA LYS A 259 -18.84 -8.34 -9.00
C LYS A 259 -20.04 -8.77 -9.83
N CYS A 260 -21.10 -9.25 -9.20
CA CYS A 260 -22.33 -9.62 -9.90
C CYS A 260 -22.99 -8.39 -10.54
N VAL A 261 -23.07 -7.27 -9.82
CA VAL A 261 -23.63 -6.01 -10.31
C VAL A 261 -22.77 -5.38 -11.42
N GLU A 262 -21.44 -5.42 -11.30
CA GLU A 262 -20.53 -4.91 -12.32
C GLU A 262 -20.56 -5.76 -13.59
N TYR A 263 -20.66 -7.09 -13.45
CA TYR A 263 -20.84 -8.00 -14.58
C TYR A 263 -22.12 -7.68 -15.37
N ASP A 264 -23.21 -7.44 -14.66
CA ASP A 264 -24.50 -7.06 -15.25
C ASP A 264 -24.44 -5.68 -15.95
N LYS A 265 -23.66 -4.74 -15.39
CA LYS A 265 -23.42 -3.44 -16.02
C LYS A 265 -22.62 -3.55 -17.33
N VAL A 266 -21.56 -4.36 -17.35
CA VAL A 266 -20.78 -4.57 -18.57
C VAL A 266 -21.63 -5.26 -19.63
N GLN A 267 -22.41 -6.28 -19.26
CA GLN A 267 -23.34 -6.94 -20.18
C GLN A 267 -24.37 -5.95 -20.72
N SER A 268 -24.99 -5.13 -19.87
CA SER A 268 -25.96 -4.12 -20.33
C SER A 268 -25.34 -3.04 -21.22
N GLU A 269 -24.11 -2.59 -20.95
CA GLU A 269 -23.39 -1.65 -21.84
C GLU A 269 -23.10 -2.30 -23.21
N THR A 270 -22.61 -3.55 -23.24
CA THR A 270 -22.42 -4.29 -24.50
C THR A 270 -23.73 -4.55 -25.23
N LEU A 271 -24.82 -4.75 -24.49
CA LEU A 271 -26.14 -5.00 -25.04
C LEU A 271 -26.72 -3.72 -25.66
N ILE A 272 -26.58 -2.57 -24.98
CA ILE A 272 -26.93 -1.26 -25.54
C ILE A 272 -26.09 -0.96 -26.79
N GLU A 273 -24.79 -1.26 -26.77
CA GLU A 273 -23.91 -1.07 -27.92
C GLU A 273 -24.34 -1.97 -29.09
N SER A 274 -24.68 -3.23 -28.84
CA SER A 274 -25.20 -4.17 -29.85
C SER A 274 -26.56 -3.75 -30.43
N ILE A 275 -27.45 -3.18 -29.61
CA ILE A 275 -28.72 -2.61 -30.07
C ILE A 275 -28.46 -1.40 -30.97
N ASN A 276 -27.50 -0.54 -30.60
CA ASN A 276 -27.14 0.63 -31.39
C ASN A 276 -26.43 0.26 -32.71
N THR A 277 -25.71 -0.85 -32.76
CA THR A 277 -25.06 -1.36 -33.99
C THR A 277 -25.97 -2.25 -34.83
N GLY A 278 -27.16 -2.59 -34.34
CA GLY A 278 -28.12 -3.46 -35.04
C GLY A 278 -27.71 -4.94 -35.07
N GLU A 279 -26.75 -5.36 -34.25
CA GLU A 279 -26.30 -6.76 -34.17
C GLU A 279 -27.26 -7.58 -33.31
N GLU A 280 -28.23 -8.26 -33.95
CA GLU A 280 -29.18 -9.14 -33.25
C GLU A 280 -28.53 -10.36 -32.56
N SER A 281 -27.26 -10.67 -32.89
CA SER A 281 -26.54 -11.87 -32.43
C SER A 281 -26.27 -11.93 -30.92
N PHE A 282 -26.51 -10.85 -30.17
CA PHE A 282 -26.29 -10.80 -28.73
C PHE A 282 -27.54 -11.04 -27.87
N LYS A 283 -28.75 -11.09 -28.45
CA LYS A 283 -29.98 -11.41 -27.70
C LYS A 283 -29.90 -12.75 -26.96
N ASP A 284 -29.21 -13.73 -27.55
CA ASP A 284 -29.10 -15.09 -27.01
C ASP A 284 -27.98 -15.24 -25.96
N LYS A 285 -27.11 -14.21 -25.80
CA LYS A 285 -26.03 -14.21 -24.78
C LYS A 285 -26.43 -13.51 -23.48
N CYS A 286 -27.64 -12.94 -23.41
CA CYS A 286 -28.21 -12.42 -22.18
C CYS A 286 -28.40 -13.57 -21.20
N ILE A 287 -27.60 -13.61 -20.14
CA ILE A 287 -27.89 -14.48 -19.01
C ILE A 287 -29.19 -13.95 -18.42
N LYS A 288 -30.25 -14.77 -18.43
CA LYS A 288 -31.53 -14.37 -17.86
C LYS A 288 -31.32 -13.99 -16.39
N GLU A 289 -31.87 -12.85 -15.98
CA GLU A 289 -31.83 -12.35 -14.60
C GLU A 289 -32.23 -13.45 -13.59
N GLU A 290 -33.19 -14.28 -13.96
CA GLU A 290 -33.64 -15.47 -13.22
C GLU A 290 -32.49 -16.43 -12.86
N VAL A 291 -31.53 -16.65 -13.76
CA VAL A 291 -30.39 -17.56 -13.51
C VAL A 291 -29.42 -16.96 -12.51
N LEU A 292 -29.18 -15.65 -12.57
CA LEU A 292 -28.35 -14.93 -11.59
C LEU A 292 -29.00 -14.93 -10.21
N VAL A 293 -30.30 -14.67 -10.13
CA VAL A 293 -31.06 -14.73 -8.87
C VAL A 293 -31.00 -16.14 -8.28
N GLN A 294 -31.19 -17.18 -9.08
CA GLN A 294 -31.06 -18.56 -8.62
C GLN A 294 -29.65 -18.90 -8.11
N GLN A 295 -28.60 -18.45 -8.79
CA GLN A 295 -27.21 -18.64 -8.34
C GLN A 295 -26.95 -17.93 -7.00
N MET A 296 -27.49 -16.72 -6.83
CA MET A 296 -27.37 -15.95 -5.59
C MET A 296 -28.13 -16.61 -4.44
N GLU A 297 -29.34 -17.12 -4.68
CA GLU A 297 -30.12 -17.87 -3.69
C GLU A 297 -29.42 -19.16 -3.26
N GLN A 298 -28.87 -19.92 -4.20
CA GLN A 298 -28.13 -21.15 -3.90
C GLN A 298 -26.90 -20.86 -3.04
N MET A 299 -26.22 -19.74 -3.28
CA MET A 299 -25.05 -19.35 -2.49
C MET A 299 -25.42 -18.89 -1.09
N LEU A 300 -26.50 -18.11 -0.94
CA LEU A 300 -27.05 -17.73 0.37
C LEU A 300 -27.46 -18.94 1.20
N LYS A 301 -28.11 -19.93 0.56
CA LYS A 301 -28.47 -21.19 1.22
C LYS A 301 -27.23 -21.95 1.72
N LYS A 302 -26.16 -22.02 0.92
CA LYS A 302 -24.89 -22.64 1.33
C LYS A 302 -24.26 -21.92 2.53
N LEU A 303 -24.19 -20.59 2.50
CA LEU A 303 -23.62 -19.80 3.59
C LEU A 303 -24.42 -19.94 4.90
N ASN A 304 -25.75 -19.97 4.81
CA ASN A 304 -26.60 -20.17 5.99
C ASN A 304 -26.45 -21.60 6.54
N ALA A 305 -26.32 -22.60 5.68
CA ALA A 305 -26.06 -23.98 6.11
C ALA A 305 -24.70 -24.09 6.82
N GLU A 306 -23.64 -23.50 6.25
CA GLU A 306 -22.30 -23.48 6.86
C GLU A 306 -22.30 -22.77 8.22
N ALA A 307 -23.03 -21.66 8.37
CA ALA A 307 -23.14 -20.95 9.64
C ALA A 307 -23.89 -21.74 10.72
N ILE A 308 -24.92 -22.50 10.34
CA ILE A 308 -25.66 -23.39 11.26
C ILE A 308 -24.78 -24.56 11.69
N ASP A 309 -24.03 -25.16 10.76
CA ASP A 309 -23.10 -26.26 11.06
C ASP A 309 -21.98 -25.82 12.01
N GLU A 310 -21.45 -24.60 11.88
CA GLU A 310 -20.48 -24.03 12.83
C GLU A 310 -21.09 -23.86 14.23
N GLN A 311 -22.30 -23.31 14.33
CA GLN A 311 -23.00 -23.15 15.62
C GLN A 311 -23.29 -24.50 16.30
N LEU A 312 -23.65 -25.53 15.53
CA LEU A 312 -23.87 -26.88 16.06
C LEU A 312 -22.57 -27.52 16.56
N LYS A 313 -21.44 -27.28 15.88
CA LYS A 313 -20.13 -27.76 16.34
C LYS A 313 -19.72 -27.09 17.65
N GLU A 314 -19.87 -25.76 17.75
CA GLU A 314 -19.59 -25.02 19.00
C GLU A 314 -20.47 -25.51 20.16
N ALA A 315 -21.77 -25.73 19.91
CA ALA A 315 -22.69 -26.26 20.92
C ALA A 315 -22.31 -27.68 21.38
N ASN A 316 -21.89 -28.54 20.46
CA ASN A 316 -21.46 -29.90 20.79
C ASN A 316 -20.15 -29.91 21.59
N GLU A 317 -19.17 -29.06 21.23
CA GLU A 317 -17.91 -28.93 21.98
C GLU A 317 -18.13 -28.42 23.41
N LEU A 318 -19.04 -27.45 23.60
CA LEU A 318 -19.47 -27.00 24.92
C LEU A 318 -20.08 -28.14 25.75
N SER A 319 -21.01 -28.90 25.17
CA SER A 319 -21.64 -30.02 25.87
C SER A 319 -20.66 -31.12 26.29
N ILE A 320 -19.64 -31.40 25.47
CA ILE A 320 -18.62 -32.42 25.77
C ILE A 320 -17.68 -31.95 26.89
N ASN A 321 -17.39 -30.65 26.96
CA ASN A 321 -16.55 -30.09 28.01
C ASN A 321 -17.30 -29.97 29.35
N ASP A 322 -18.60 -29.69 29.33
CA ASP A 322 -19.43 -29.66 30.55
C ASP A 322 -19.63 -31.05 31.17
N LEU A 323 -19.56 -32.12 30.37
CA LEU A 323 -19.64 -33.52 30.84
C LEU A 323 -18.33 -34.09 31.40
N LYS A 324 -17.22 -33.32 31.34
CA LYS A 324 -15.90 -33.75 31.85
C LYS A 324 -15.55 -33.20 33.24
N PHE A 325 -16.49 -32.57 33.92
CA PHE A 325 -16.39 -32.13 35.33
C PHE A 325 -17.26 -32.99 36.24
#